data_AF-A0A7E5W753-F1
#
_entry.id   AF-A0A7E5W753-F1
#
_cell.length_a   1.000
_cell.length_b   1.000
_cell.length_c   1.000
_cell.angle_alpha   90.00
_cell.angle_beta   90.00
_cell.angle_gamma   90.00
#
_symmetry.space_group_name_H-M   'P 1'
#
loop_
_entity.id
_entity.type
_entity.pdbx_description
1 polymer ?
#
loop_
_entity_poly.entity_id
_entity_poly.type
_entity_poly.pdbx_seq_one_letter_code
_entity_poly.pdbx_strand_id
1 'polypeptide(L)'
;MGFIPNAMLIFKSQSKSGDYHDDMNKTNFMKWLQEKLIPNLPTNSLVVMDNAPYHTVKLNKAPTLSSTKVEMQNWITNKGLSYLPTMVKAQLYEIIKEHKEAPLYEADQMLEAHGHKVVRLPPYHCELNAIEFMWSLAKRRVADKNVGQEANNIVNLTKEAFQSITAEDWQKQCEHVRHIEDKLFERDGCMDDQIDSFIIELNDESETESDSSYEDSSDCDDSSLAVRLEHAYSK
;
A
#
# COMPACT_ATOMS: atom_id res chain seq x y z
N MET A 1 -5.10 23.33 -2.50
CA MET A 1 -4.39 22.04 -2.35
C MET A 1 -3.75 22.04 -0.98
N GLY A 2 -3.85 20.94 -0.22
CA GLY A 2 -3.42 20.93 1.18
C GLY A 2 -4.02 19.76 1.95
N PHE A 3 -3.69 19.68 3.25
CA PHE A 3 -4.34 18.74 4.15
C PHE A 3 -5.83 19.04 4.29
N ILE A 4 -6.64 18.00 4.41
CA ILE A 4 -8.09 18.12 4.59
C ILE A 4 -8.36 18.68 6.00
N PRO A 5 -9.06 19.82 6.13
CA PRO A 5 -9.41 20.38 7.42
C PRO A 5 -10.17 19.38 8.29
N ASN A 6 -9.91 19.38 9.60
CA ASN A 6 -10.53 18.50 10.60
C ASN A 6 -10.31 16.98 10.40
N ALA A 7 -9.54 16.56 9.40
CA ALA A 7 -9.20 15.16 9.16
C ALA A 7 -7.90 14.72 9.85
N MET A 8 -7.14 15.64 10.46
CA MET A 8 -5.88 15.29 11.14
C MET A 8 -6.12 14.43 12.38
N LEU A 9 -5.40 13.31 12.48
CA LEU A 9 -5.39 12.44 13.65
C LEU A 9 -3.96 12.36 14.20
N ILE A 10 -3.78 12.76 15.46
CA ILE A 10 -2.51 12.64 16.19
C ILE A 10 -2.83 11.91 17.50
N PHE A 11 -2.10 10.84 17.77
CA PHE A 11 -2.16 10.13 19.04
C PHE A 11 -0.75 9.75 19.47
N LYS A 12 -0.56 9.57 20.77
CA LYS A 12 0.70 9.11 21.34
C LYS A 12 0.74 7.58 21.22
N SER A 13 1.79 7.07 20.58
CA SER A 13 2.07 5.64 20.55
C SER A 13 2.20 5.10 21.97
N GLN A 14 1.55 3.98 22.25
CA GLN A 14 1.69 3.26 23.53
C GLN A 14 2.74 2.16 23.44
N SER A 15 3.19 1.85 22.22
CA SER A 15 4.29 0.94 21.94
C SER A 15 5.61 1.41 22.54
N LYS A 16 6.39 0.46 23.06
CA LYS A 16 7.80 0.65 23.47
C LYS A 16 8.78 0.23 22.37
N SER A 17 8.31 -0.41 21.29
CA SER A 17 9.13 -0.70 20.11
C SER A 17 9.22 0.55 19.23
N GLY A 18 10.30 0.69 18.48
CA GLY A 18 10.43 1.76 17.47
C GLY A 18 9.48 1.58 16.28
N ASP A 19 8.75 0.47 16.25
CA ASP A 19 7.74 0.14 15.26
C ASP A 19 6.34 0.53 15.77
N TYR A 20 5.75 1.50 15.09
CA TYR A 20 4.46 2.11 15.41
C TYR A 20 3.27 1.37 14.78
N HIS A 21 3.53 0.30 14.02
CA HIS A 21 2.49 -0.45 13.32
C HIS A 21 1.46 -1.12 14.25
N ASP A 22 1.77 -1.34 15.53
CA ASP A 22 0.84 -1.94 16.50
C ASP A 22 -0.30 -0.99 16.94
N ASP A 23 -0.06 0.33 16.94
CA ASP A 23 -1.05 1.29 17.45
C ASP A 23 -2.09 1.71 16.40
N MET A 24 -1.73 1.66 15.10
CA MET A 24 -2.66 1.88 13.99
C MET A 24 -3.21 0.53 13.50
N ASN A 25 -4.52 0.33 13.63
CA ASN A 25 -5.19 -0.90 13.24
C ASN A 25 -6.50 -0.60 12.50
N LYS A 26 -7.15 -1.66 12.00
CA LYS A 26 -8.45 -1.58 11.31
C LYS A 26 -9.44 -0.69 12.07
N THR A 27 -9.63 -0.92 13.37
CA THR A 27 -10.64 -0.23 14.16
C THR A 27 -10.39 1.27 14.20
N ASN A 28 -9.15 1.67 14.50
CA ASN A 28 -8.77 3.08 14.56
C ASN A 28 -8.87 3.74 13.18
N PHE A 29 -8.40 3.05 12.13
CA PHE A 29 -8.45 3.54 10.76
C PHE A 29 -9.89 3.73 10.27
N MET A 30 -10.75 2.72 10.41
CA MET A 30 -12.15 2.80 9.97
C MET A 30 -12.93 3.86 10.74
N LYS A 31 -12.66 4.01 12.04
CA LYS A 31 -13.24 5.09 12.85
C LYS A 31 -12.81 6.46 12.32
N TRP A 32 -11.52 6.64 12.04
CA TRP A 32 -11.01 7.88 11.45
C TRP A 32 -11.60 8.16 10.06
N LEU A 33 -11.67 7.14 9.21
CA LEU A 33 -12.24 7.22 7.87
C LEU A 33 -13.69 7.73 7.93
N GLN A 34 -14.50 7.13 8.80
CA GLN A 34 -15.92 7.45 8.97
C GLN A 34 -16.16 8.80 9.67
N GLU A 35 -15.44 9.09 10.76
CA GLU A 35 -15.73 10.24 11.63
C GLU A 35 -14.97 11.51 11.24
N LYS A 36 -13.85 11.38 10.54
CA LYS A 36 -12.92 12.50 10.26
C LYS A 36 -12.72 12.71 8.77
N LEU A 37 -12.38 11.68 8.01
CA LEU A 37 -12.06 11.86 6.59
C LEU A 37 -13.32 12.12 5.76
N ILE A 38 -14.24 11.16 5.70
CA ILE A 38 -15.44 11.21 4.84
C ILE A 38 -16.26 12.50 5.06
N PRO A 39 -16.55 12.94 6.29
CA PRO A 39 -17.35 14.14 6.51
C PRO A 39 -16.68 15.45 6.05
N ASN A 40 -15.35 15.46 5.90
CA ASN A 40 -14.58 16.64 5.51
C ASN A 40 -14.02 16.52 4.08
N LEU A 41 -14.27 15.40 3.40
CA LEU A 41 -13.80 15.17 2.03
C LEU A 41 -14.74 15.89 1.04
N PRO A 42 -14.22 16.59 0.02
CA PRO A 42 -15.05 17.15 -1.03
C PRO A 42 -15.85 16.06 -1.75
N THR A 43 -17.08 16.36 -2.18
CA THR A 43 -17.92 15.42 -2.91
C THR A 43 -17.24 14.93 -4.19
N ASN A 44 -17.49 13.67 -4.58
CA ASN A 44 -16.93 13.06 -5.80
C ASN A 44 -15.39 13.05 -5.86
N SER A 45 -14.70 13.08 -4.72
CA SER A 45 -13.24 12.98 -4.67
C SER A 45 -12.71 11.62 -5.13
N LEU A 46 -11.51 11.64 -5.73
CA LEU A 46 -10.66 10.48 -5.97
C LEU A 46 -9.70 10.31 -4.79
N VAL A 47 -9.74 9.15 -4.14
CA VAL A 47 -8.87 8.79 -3.01
C VAL A 47 -7.82 7.81 -3.49
N VAL A 48 -6.55 8.20 -3.42
CA VAL A 48 -5.41 7.30 -3.67
C VAL A 48 -5.01 6.66 -2.34
N MET A 49 -4.93 5.33 -2.31
CA MET A 49 -4.67 4.57 -1.08
C MET A 49 -3.57 3.53 -1.31
N ASP A 50 -2.65 3.42 -0.36
CA ASP A 50 -1.63 2.38 -0.33
C ASP A 50 -2.21 1.04 0.18
N ASN A 51 -1.34 0.03 0.31
CA ASN A 51 -1.73 -1.35 0.61
C ASN A 51 -1.43 -1.78 2.05
N ALA A 52 -1.41 -0.84 3.01
CA ALA A 52 -1.23 -1.17 4.41
C ALA A 52 -2.28 -2.19 4.90
N PRO A 53 -1.94 -3.13 5.81
CA PRO A 53 -2.85 -4.21 6.20
C PRO A 53 -4.24 -3.76 6.67
N TYR A 54 -4.31 -2.63 7.38
CA TYR A 54 -5.56 -2.04 7.86
C TYR A 54 -6.37 -1.31 6.79
N HIS A 55 -5.76 -0.96 5.65
CA HIS A 55 -6.46 -0.46 4.46
C HIS A 55 -7.00 -1.59 3.58
N THR A 56 -6.38 -2.77 3.60
CA THR A 56 -6.66 -3.90 2.71
C THR A 56 -7.53 -5.00 3.34
N VAL A 57 -8.43 -4.64 4.26
CA VAL A 57 -9.33 -5.60 4.89
C VAL A 57 -10.34 -6.12 3.88
N LYS A 58 -10.13 -7.37 3.41
CA LYS A 58 -10.96 -8.03 2.40
C LYS A 58 -12.31 -8.49 2.97
N LEU A 59 -13.38 -8.19 2.26
CA LEU A 59 -14.75 -8.66 2.53
C LEU A 59 -15.02 -10.03 1.88
N ASN A 60 -14.55 -10.23 0.65
CA ASN A 60 -14.73 -11.47 -0.12
C ASN A 60 -13.50 -12.40 0.00
N LYS A 61 -13.15 -12.80 1.23
CA LYS A 61 -11.99 -13.67 1.47
C LYS A 61 -12.19 -15.05 0.81
N ALA A 62 -11.30 -15.37 -0.14
CA ALA A 62 -11.16 -16.73 -0.66
C ALA A 62 -10.19 -17.55 0.21
N PRO A 63 -10.37 -18.88 0.28
CA PRO A 63 -9.42 -19.77 0.95
C PRO A 63 -8.02 -19.69 0.33
N THR A 64 -7.00 -19.92 1.16
CA THR A 64 -5.58 -19.95 0.78
C THR A 64 -5.06 -21.39 0.87
N LEU A 65 -3.82 -21.65 0.43
CA LEU A 65 -3.18 -22.97 0.57
C LEU A 65 -3.10 -23.45 2.04
N SER A 66 -3.05 -22.51 2.99
CA SER A 66 -3.08 -22.80 4.43
C SER A 66 -4.49 -23.13 4.96
N SER A 67 -5.56 -22.75 4.27
CA SER A 67 -6.94 -23.09 4.67
C SER A 67 -7.17 -24.61 4.68
N THR A 68 -8.09 -25.08 5.51
CA THR A 68 -8.43 -26.50 5.60
C THR A 68 -9.14 -26.99 4.33
N LYS A 69 -9.08 -28.30 4.07
CA LYS A 69 -9.77 -28.91 2.91
C LYS A 69 -11.28 -28.63 2.97
N VAL A 70 -11.88 -28.69 4.17
CA VAL A 70 -13.31 -28.46 4.37
C VAL A 70 -13.71 -27.01 4.05
N GLU A 71 -12.91 -26.03 4.46
CA GLU A 71 -13.15 -24.62 4.10
C GLU A 71 -13.11 -24.40 2.59
N MET A 72 -12.14 -25.02 1.89
CA MET A 72 -12.06 -24.98 0.44
C MET A 72 -13.32 -25.56 -0.22
N GLN A 73 -13.74 -26.75 0.22
CA GLN A 73 -14.95 -27.42 -0.28
C GLN A 73 -16.22 -26.59 -0.05
N ASN A 74 -16.37 -26.02 1.15
CA ASN A 74 -17.49 -25.16 1.49
C ASN A 74 -17.50 -23.90 0.61
N TRP A 75 -16.35 -23.27 0.39
CA TRP A 75 -16.26 -22.09 -0.47
C TRP A 75 -16.66 -22.40 -1.92
N ILE A 76 -16.14 -23.49 -2.49
CA ILE A 76 -16.47 -23.94 -3.86
C ILE A 76 -17.98 -24.20 -3.97
N THR A 77 -18.55 -24.92 -2.99
CA THR A 77 -19.99 -25.22 -2.95
C THR A 77 -20.84 -23.95 -2.81
N ASN A 78 -20.44 -23.00 -1.95
CA ASN A 78 -21.14 -21.73 -1.75
C ASN A 78 -21.11 -20.84 -3.00
N LYS A 79 -20.08 -20.99 -3.85
CA LYS A 79 -20.00 -20.35 -5.18
C LYS A 79 -20.82 -21.08 -6.25
N GLY A 80 -21.46 -22.20 -5.91
CA GLY A 80 -22.24 -23.01 -6.86
C GLY A 80 -21.36 -23.83 -7.81
N LEU A 81 -20.07 -24.00 -7.49
CA LEU A 81 -19.12 -24.76 -8.28
C LEU A 81 -19.10 -26.23 -7.82
N SER A 82 -18.73 -27.14 -8.73
CA SER A 82 -18.60 -28.57 -8.43
C SER A 82 -17.14 -28.99 -8.28
N TYR A 83 -16.88 -29.99 -7.43
CA TYR A 83 -15.57 -30.64 -7.29
C TYR A 83 -15.75 -32.15 -7.11
N LEU A 84 -14.71 -32.94 -7.41
CA LEU A 84 -14.74 -34.38 -7.17
C LEU A 84 -14.38 -34.68 -5.70
N PRO A 85 -15.11 -35.57 -5.00
CA PRO A 85 -14.82 -35.90 -3.60
C PRO A 85 -13.39 -36.41 -3.33
N THR A 86 -12.76 -36.99 -4.35
CA THR A 86 -11.38 -37.51 -4.32
C THR A 86 -10.31 -36.41 -4.45
N MET A 87 -10.68 -35.19 -4.85
CA MET A 87 -9.71 -34.10 -5.06
C MET A 87 -8.92 -33.79 -3.79
N VAL A 88 -7.61 -33.59 -3.95
CA VAL A 88 -6.71 -33.14 -2.88
C VAL A 88 -6.77 -31.61 -2.73
N LYS A 89 -6.21 -31.08 -1.63
CA LYS A 89 -6.22 -29.63 -1.35
C LYS A 89 -5.69 -28.78 -2.51
N ALA A 90 -4.59 -29.20 -3.14
CA ALA A 90 -4.01 -28.47 -4.27
C ALA A 90 -5.00 -28.36 -5.45
N GLN A 91 -5.67 -29.46 -5.81
CA GLN A 91 -6.67 -29.46 -6.89
C GLN A 91 -7.88 -28.59 -6.57
N LEU A 92 -8.35 -28.61 -5.31
CA LEU A 92 -9.42 -27.70 -4.88
C LEU A 92 -8.96 -26.24 -4.93
N TYR A 93 -7.70 -25.97 -4.60
CA TYR A 93 -7.14 -24.62 -4.64
C TYR A 93 -7.03 -24.08 -6.07
N GLU A 94 -6.73 -24.90 -7.08
CA GLU A 94 -6.74 -24.45 -8.48
C GLU A 94 -8.14 -23.96 -8.91
N ILE A 95 -9.21 -24.68 -8.54
CA ILE A 95 -10.59 -24.22 -8.78
C ILE A 95 -10.82 -22.86 -8.11
N ILE A 96 -10.37 -22.69 -6.86
CA ILE A 96 -10.49 -21.43 -6.12
C ILE A 96 -9.68 -20.32 -6.80
N LYS A 97 -8.47 -20.60 -7.26
CA LYS A 97 -7.57 -19.62 -7.90
C LYS A 97 -8.16 -19.10 -9.21
N GLU A 98 -8.79 -19.98 -9.99
CA GLU A 98 -9.45 -19.64 -11.24
C GLU A 98 -10.75 -18.84 -11.03
N HIS A 99 -11.49 -19.12 -9.96
CA HIS A 99 -12.83 -18.56 -9.72
C HIS A 99 -12.87 -17.47 -8.64
N LYS A 100 -11.74 -17.12 -8.00
CA LYS A 100 -11.71 -16.04 -7.01
C LYS A 100 -11.95 -14.71 -7.71
N GLU A 101 -12.81 -13.90 -7.11
CA GLU A 101 -13.08 -12.54 -7.58
C GLU A 101 -11.95 -11.59 -7.17
N ALA A 102 -11.90 -10.43 -7.82
CA ALA A 102 -11.05 -9.33 -7.39
C ALA A 102 -11.36 -8.96 -5.92
N PRO A 103 -10.35 -8.58 -5.13
CA PRO A 103 -10.55 -8.28 -3.72
C PRO A 103 -11.47 -7.06 -3.55
N LEU A 104 -12.48 -7.21 -2.71
CA LEU A 104 -13.33 -6.12 -2.24
C LEU A 104 -12.84 -5.68 -0.86
N TYR A 105 -12.42 -4.42 -0.75
CA TYR A 105 -11.91 -3.86 0.50
C TYR A 105 -12.98 -3.06 1.23
N GLU A 106 -13.07 -3.27 2.55
CA GLU A 106 -14.06 -2.63 3.42
C GLU A 106 -14.00 -1.10 3.37
N ALA A 107 -12.78 -0.54 3.37
CA ALA A 107 -12.55 0.90 3.26
C ALA A 107 -13.03 1.47 1.92
N ASP A 108 -12.80 0.72 0.83
CA ASP A 108 -13.14 1.16 -0.52
C ASP A 108 -14.65 1.19 -0.69
N GLN A 109 -15.33 0.12 -0.24
CA GLN A 109 -16.79 0.06 -0.24
C GLN A 109 -17.41 1.20 0.58
N MET A 110 -16.80 1.57 1.71
CA MET A 110 -17.27 2.70 2.51
C MET A 110 -17.12 4.04 1.77
N LEU A 111 -15.98 4.27 1.11
CA LEU A 111 -15.75 5.49 0.33
C LEU A 111 -16.67 5.58 -0.89
N GLU A 112 -16.83 4.47 -1.61
CA GLU A 112 -17.72 4.35 -2.79
C GLU A 112 -19.18 4.58 -2.41
N ALA A 113 -19.64 4.04 -1.28
CA ALA A 113 -20.99 4.28 -0.78
C ALA A 113 -21.28 5.76 -0.48
N HIS A 114 -20.24 6.57 -0.23
CA HIS A 114 -20.36 8.02 -0.03
C HIS A 114 -20.06 8.83 -1.30
N GLY A 115 -19.98 8.18 -2.46
CA GLY A 115 -19.79 8.83 -3.76
C GLY A 115 -18.34 9.16 -4.11
N HIS A 116 -17.37 8.59 -3.39
CA HIS A 116 -15.95 8.75 -3.72
C HIS A 116 -15.45 7.60 -4.58
N LYS A 117 -14.37 7.83 -5.33
CA LYS A 117 -13.67 6.76 -6.06
C LYS A 117 -12.37 6.43 -5.35
N VAL A 118 -11.97 5.16 -5.37
CA VAL A 118 -10.69 4.73 -4.79
C VAL A 118 -9.77 4.20 -5.90
N VAL A 119 -8.51 4.61 -5.84
CA VAL A 119 -7.42 4.06 -6.66
C VAL A 119 -6.35 3.55 -5.72
N ARG A 120 -5.89 2.33 -5.97
CA ARG A 120 -4.85 1.69 -5.17
C ARG A 120 -3.50 1.88 -5.83
N LEU A 121 -2.49 2.20 -5.03
CA LEU A 121 -1.11 2.21 -5.51
C LEU A 121 -0.64 0.78 -5.80
N PRO A 122 0.25 0.58 -6.79
CA PRO A 122 0.96 -0.67 -6.96
C PRO A 122 1.72 -1.06 -5.68
N PRO A 123 1.76 -2.36 -5.31
CA PRO A 123 2.59 -2.83 -4.21
C PRO A 123 4.05 -2.41 -4.37
N TYR A 124 4.72 -2.06 -3.27
CA TYR A 124 6.15 -1.70 -3.22
C TYR A 124 6.58 -0.43 -3.98
N HIS A 125 5.65 0.39 -4.45
CA HIS A 125 5.94 1.65 -5.15
C HIS A 125 5.58 2.88 -4.31
N CYS A 126 6.26 3.07 -3.17
CA CYS A 126 6.00 4.20 -2.28
C CYS A 126 6.43 5.55 -2.89
N GLU A 127 7.32 5.54 -3.88
CA GLU A 127 7.74 6.71 -4.66
C GLU A 127 6.59 7.32 -5.48
N LEU A 128 5.53 6.55 -5.74
CA LEU A 128 4.30 7.02 -6.38
C LEU A 128 3.30 7.65 -5.38
N ASN A 129 3.61 7.61 -4.08
CA ASN A 129 2.75 8.14 -3.05
C ASN A 129 3.19 9.55 -2.62
N ALA A 130 2.52 10.58 -3.12
CA ALA A 130 2.84 11.97 -2.79
C ALA A 130 2.88 12.27 -1.28
N ILE A 131 2.09 11.55 -0.46
CA ILE A 131 2.05 11.80 0.98
C ILE A 131 3.36 11.42 1.68
N GLU A 132 4.16 10.49 1.15
CA GLU A 132 5.47 10.10 1.71
C GLU A 132 6.46 11.27 1.71
N PHE A 133 6.42 12.09 0.66
CA PHE A 133 7.22 13.30 0.57
C PHE A 133 6.73 14.37 1.56
N MET A 134 5.41 14.45 1.77
CA MET A 134 4.83 15.36 2.76
C MET A 134 5.16 14.94 4.19
N TRP A 135 5.16 13.64 4.49
CA TRP A 135 5.65 13.10 5.76
C TRP A 135 7.13 13.44 5.98
N SER A 136 7.95 13.30 4.95
CA SER A 136 9.37 13.66 5.01
C SER A 136 9.57 15.16 5.27
N LEU A 137 8.77 16.02 4.63
CA LEU A 137 8.77 17.46 4.87
C LEU A 137 8.34 17.80 6.30
N ALA A 138 7.25 17.20 6.78
CA ALA A 138 6.76 17.41 8.15
C ALA A 138 7.81 16.98 9.19
N LYS A 139 8.39 15.79 9.03
CA LYS A 139 9.46 15.27 9.91
C LYS A 139 10.65 16.23 9.98
N ARG A 140 11.09 16.76 8.84
CA ARG A 140 12.19 17.74 8.79
C ARG A 140 11.85 19.00 9.57
N ARG A 141 10.66 19.58 9.36
CA ARG A 141 10.21 20.79 10.07
C ARG A 141 10.07 20.58 11.58
N VAL A 142 9.66 19.39 12.01
CA VAL A 142 9.66 19.02 13.42
C VAL A 142 11.09 18.95 13.93
N ALA A 143 12.00 18.25 13.24
CA ALA A 143 13.40 18.10 13.64
C ALA A 143 14.12 19.44 13.79
N ASP A 144 13.91 20.38 12.87
CA ASP A 144 14.51 21.73 12.88
C ASP A 144 14.15 22.51 14.16
N LYS A 145 12.94 22.31 14.69
CA LYS A 145 12.45 22.96 15.91
C LYS A 145 12.65 22.15 17.18
N ASN A 146 12.93 20.86 17.08
CA ASN A 146 13.01 19.94 18.22
C ASN A 146 14.36 19.98 18.96
N VAL A 147 15.29 20.86 18.56
CA VAL A 147 16.58 21.01 19.23
C VAL A 147 16.39 21.68 20.60
N GLY A 148 16.57 20.91 21.68
CA GLY A 148 16.54 21.41 23.07
C GLY A 148 15.14 21.56 23.68
N GLN A 149 14.09 21.03 23.05
CA GLN A 149 12.71 21.09 23.56
C GLN A 149 12.38 19.89 24.47
N GLU A 150 11.49 20.10 25.45
CA GLU A 150 10.94 18.98 26.23
C GLU A 150 10.07 18.08 25.34
N ALA A 151 10.15 16.77 25.56
CA ALA A 151 9.37 15.77 24.82
C ALA A 151 7.84 16.01 24.85
N ASN A 152 7.35 16.74 25.85
CA ASN A 152 5.94 17.11 25.98
C ASN A 152 5.45 18.06 24.89
N ASN A 153 6.34 18.81 24.22
CA ASN A 153 5.94 19.76 23.18
C ASN A 153 5.84 19.15 21.76
N ILE A 154 6.19 17.87 21.60
CA ILE A 154 6.26 17.21 20.28
C ILE A 154 4.93 17.23 19.53
N VAL A 155 3.80 17.13 20.24
CA VAL A 155 2.46 17.16 19.65
C VAL A 155 2.17 18.53 19.05
N ASN A 156 2.54 19.62 19.74
CA ASN A 156 2.34 20.98 19.25
C ASN A 156 3.29 21.27 18.08
N LEU A 157 4.56 20.89 18.19
CA LEU A 157 5.53 21.02 17.09
C LEU A 157 5.05 20.28 15.83
N THR A 158 4.49 19.08 16.01
CA THR A 158 3.89 18.30 14.92
C THR A 158 2.73 19.07 14.29
N LYS A 159 1.77 19.57 15.09
CA LYS A 159 0.65 20.37 14.59
C LYS A 159 1.12 21.62 13.83
N GLU A 160 2.09 22.35 14.36
CA GLU A 160 2.68 23.52 13.71
C GLU A 160 3.37 23.14 12.40
N ALA A 161 4.09 22.02 12.36
CA ALA A 161 4.73 21.53 11.15
C ALA A 161 3.70 21.25 10.06
N PHE A 162 2.60 20.55 10.37
CA PHE A 162 1.50 20.32 9.44
C PHE A 162 0.83 21.60 8.97
N GLN A 163 0.60 22.56 9.88
CA GLN A 163 -0.01 23.85 9.54
C GLN A 163 0.88 24.74 8.67
N SER A 164 2.20 24.62 8.82
CA SER A 164 3.15 25.39 8.02
C SER A 164 3.25 24.91 6.57
N ILE A 165 2.78 23.70 6.26
CA ILE A 165 2.86 23.11 4.91
C ILE A 165 1.87 23.81 4.00
N THR A 166 2.38 24.39 2.91
CA THR A 166 1.59 25.21 2.00
C THR A 166 1.03 24.41 0.83
N ALA A 167 0.14 25.03 0.06
CA ALA A 167 -0.33 24.46 -1.20
C ALA A 167 0.80 24.30 -2.23
N GLU A 168 1.79 25.18 -2.21
CA GLU A 168 2.97 25.16 -3.08
C GLU A 168 3.88 23.97 -2.75
N ASP A 169 4.06 23.66 -1.46
CA ASP A 169 4.79 22.46 -1.02
C ASP A 169 4.14 21.19 -1.60
N TRP A 170 2.81 21.09 -1.49
CA TRP A 170 2.04 19.97 -2.06
C TRP A 170 2.16 19.88 -3.56
N GLN A 171 1.97 21.00 -4.27
CA GLN A 171 2.05 21.03 -5.73
C GLN A 171 3.42 20.53 -6.21
N LYS A 172 4.50 21.00 -5.57
CA LYS A 172 5.86 20.56 -5.90
C LYS A 172 6.06 19.05 -5.74
N GLN A 173 5.53 18.45 -4.67
CA GLN A 173 5.66 16.99 -4.49
C GLN A 173 4.78 16.21 -5.48
N CYS A 174 3.58 16.69 -5.80
CA CYS A 174 2.74 16.07 -6.82
C CYS A 174 3.38 16.12 -8.22
N GLU A 175 4.05 17.23 -8.57
CA GLU A 175 4.82 17.34 -9.82
C GLU A 175 6.03 16.40 -9.82
N HIS A 176 6.69 16.23 -8.68
CA HIS A 176 7.78 15.27 -8.54
C HIS A 176 7.32 13.83 -8.76
N VAL A 177 6.21 13.43 -8.15
CA VAL A 177 5.61 12.10 -8.35
C VAL A 177 5.25 11.88 -9.81
N ARG A 178 4.64 12.86 -10.48
CA ARG A 178 4.33 12.78 -11.91
C ARG A 178 5.58 12.52 -12.76
N HIS A 179 6.69 13.19 -12.44
CA HIS A 179 7.96 12.96 -13.14
C HIS A 179 8.54 11.56 -12.88
N ILE A 180 8.26 10.97 -11.73
CA ILE A 180 8.63 9.57 -11.45
C ILE A 180 7.75 8.62 -12.28
N GLU A 181 6.45 8.88 -12.34
CA GLU A 181 5.50 8.14 -13.19
C GLU A 181 5.92 8.16 -14.66
N ASP A 182 6.21 9.34 -15.20
CA ASP A 182 6.64 9.51 -16.59
C ASP A 182 7.90 8.69 -16.90
N LYS A 183 8.89 8.70 -16.00
CA LYS A 183 10.12 7.90 -16.15
C LYS A 183 9.90 6.40 -16.08
N LEU A 184 9.00 5.94 -15.21
CA LEU A 184 8.65 4.53 -15.14
C LEU A 184 7.98 4.11 -16.45
N PHE A 185 7.07 4.94 -16.98
CA PHE A 185 6.40 4.69 -18.24
C PHE A 185 7.37 4.64 -19.43
N GLU A 186 8.33 5.57 -19.50
CA GLU A 186 9.38 5.57 -20.53
C GLU A 186 10.25 4.31 -20.47
N ARG A 187 10.62 3.87 -19.26
CA ARG A 187 11.43 2.66 -19.08
C ARG A 187 10.66 1.41 -19.49
N ASP A 188 9.40 1.30 -19.08
CA ASP A 188 8.59 0.13 -19.36
C ASP A 188 8.25 0.05 -20.86
N GLY A 189 7.95 1.18 -21.53
CA GLY A 189 7.79 1.20 -22.99
C GLY A 189 9.05 0.79 -23.76
N CYS A 190 10.23 1.15 -23.26
CA CYS A 190 11.51 0.68 -23.82
C CYS A 190 11.71 -0.84 -23.62
N MET A 191 11.18 -1.42 -22.54
CA MET A 191 11.20 -2.86 -22.33
C MET A 191 10.23 -3.60 -23.26
N ASP A 192 9.03 -3.06 -23.49
CA ASP A 192 8.07 -3.64 -24.43
C ASP A 192 8.64 -3.66 -25.85
N ASP A 193 9.26 -2.57 -26.31
CA ASP A 193 9.94 -2.50 -27.61
C ASP A 193 11.09 -3.54 -27.72
N GLN A 194 11.81 -3.77 -26.61
CA GLN A 194 12.87 -4.79 -26.56
C GLN A 194 12.30 -6.21 -26.55
N ILE A 195 11.25 -6.49 -25.80
CA ILE A 195 10.56 -7.79 -25.77
C ILE A 195 9.98 -8.09 -27.15
N ASP A 196 9.31 -7.14 -27.78
CA ASP A 196 8.79 -7.28 -29.15
C ASP A 196 9.92 -7.52 -30.16
N SER A 197 11.06 -6.82 -30.00
CA SER A 197 12.25 -7.08 -30.81
C SER A 197 12.82 -8.50 -30.59
N PHE A 198 12.86 -8.99 -29.36
CA PHE A 198 13.27 -10.36 -29.05
C PHE A 198 12.29 -11.41 -29.61
N ILE A 199 10.98 -11.14 -29.58
CA ILE A 199 9.95 -12.01 -30.18
C ILE A 199 10.10 -12.07 -31.70
N ILE A 200 10.40 -10.94 -32.35
CA ILE A 200 10.63 -10.88 -33.80
C ILE A 200 11.89 -11.68 -34.17
N GLU A 201 12.99 -11.56 -33.41
CA GLU A 201 14.22 -12.33 -33.64
C GLU A 201 14.04 -13.84 -33.39
N LEU A 202 13.24 -14.23 -32.40
CA LEU A 202 12.95 -15.64 -32.10
C LEU A 202 11.99 -16.30 -33.10
N ASN A 203 11.20 -15.51 -33.86
CA ASN A 203 10.30 -16.06 -34.87
C ASN A 203 11.02 -16.48 -36.17
N ASP A 204 12.31 -16.17 -36.31
CA ASP A 204 13.17 -16.64 -37.42
C ASP A 204 14.00 -17.89 -37.06
N GLU A 205 14.00 -18.34 -35.79
CA GLU A 205 14.67 -19.59 -35.39
C GLU A 205 13.83 -20.46 -34.41
N SER A 206 13.00 -21.32 -35.01
CA SER A 206 12.51 -22.61 -34.50
C SER A 206 11.63 -22.66 -33.23
N GLU A 207 10.43 -23.22 -33.41
CA GLU A 207 9.50 -23.65 -32.38
C GLU A 207 10.14 -24.60 -31.36
N THR A 208 10.31 -24.13 -30.12
CA THR A 208 10.25 -24.99 -28.94
C THR A 208 9.53 -24.25 -27.83
N GLU A 209 8.30 -24.69 -27.51
CA GLU A 209 7.58 -24.23 -26.33
C GLU A 209 8.36 -24.63 -25.07
N SER A 210 8.89 -23.63 -24.37
CA SER A 210 9.46 -23.80 -23.04
C SER A 210 8.63 -22.98 -22.07
N ASP A 211 7.70 -23.66 -21.39
CA ASP A 211 6.90 -23.13 -20.30
C ASP A 211 7.83 -22.80 -19.12
N SER A 212 8.25 -21.54 -19.02
CA SER A 212 8.98 -21.05 -17.86
C SER A 212 7.99 -20.54 -16.81
N SER A 213 7.50 -21.45 -15.98
CA SER A 213 6.80 -21.11 -14.76
C SER A 213 7.75 -20.39 -13.83
N TYR A 214 7.66 -19.05 -13.76
CA TYR A 214 8.29 -18.26 -12.70
C TYR A 214 7.62 -18.62 -11.37
N GLU A 215 8.25 -19.53 -10.63
CA GLU A 215 7.98 -19.74 -9.22
C GLU A 215 8.53 -18.53 -8.45
N ASP A 216 7.67 -17.57 -8.12
CA ASP A 216 7.96 -16.54 -7.13
C ASP A 216 7.87 -17.18 -5.73
N SER A 217 8.99 -17.77 -5.31
CA SER A 217 9.26 -18.13 -3.93
C SER A 217 10.29 -17.14 -3.39
N SER A 218 9.83 -16.18 -2.59
CA SER A 218 10.70 -15.42 -1.71
C SER A 218 9.96 -15.01 -0.44
N ASP A 219 9.99 -15.90 0.55
CA ASP A 219 10.03 -15.48 1.95
C ASP A 219 11.30 -14.64 2.15
N CYS A 220 11.12 -13.36 2.49
CA CYS A 220 12.20 -12.52 3.02
C CYS A 220 11.70 -11.76 4.25
N ASP A 221 11.90 -12.41 5.38
CA ASP A 221 12.11 -11.81 6.68
C ASP A 221 13.58 -11.36 6.73
N ASP A 222 13.89 -10.05 6.69
CA ASP A 222 15.10 -9.53 7.33
C ASP A 222 15.05 -8.02 7.62
N SER A 223 15.69 -7.76 8.75
CA SER A 223 15.88 -6.62 9.60
C SER A 223 16.40 -5.31 9.00
N SER A 224 15.90 -4.26 9.66
CA SER A 224 16.54 -2.98 9.98
C SER A 224 18.05 -2.84 9.67
N LEU A 225 18.34 -2.18 8.55
CA LEU A 225 19.57 -1.38 8.42
C LEU A 225 19.44 -0.09 9.26
N ALA A 226 19.67 -0.23 10.56
CA ALA A 226 19.94 0.90 11.44
C ALA A 226 21.33 1.47 11.12
N VAL A 227 21.37 2.60 10.42
CA VAL A 227 22.59 3.40 10.25
C VAL A 227 22.94 4.02 11.61
N ARG A 228 23.84 3.37 12.36
CA ARG A 228 24.54 3.96 13.50
C ARG A 228 25.67 4.87 12.96
N LEU A 229 25.46 6.18 13.02
CA LEU A 229 26.53 7.17 12.96
C LEU A 229 27.18 7.27 14.34
N GLU A 230 28.27 6.52 14.57
CA GLU A 230 29.22 6.83 15.64
C GLU A 230 30.36 7.68 15.06
N HIS A 231 30.29 9.00 15.28
CA HIS A 231 31.48 9.83 15.23
C HIS A 231 32.23 9.71 16.56
N ALA A 232 33.30 8.94 16.55
CA ALA A 232 34.33 8.99 17.57
C ALA A 232 35.08 10.34 17.46
N TYR A 233 34.91 11.22 18.43
CA TYR A 233 35.88 12.28 18.71
C TYR A 233 36.93 11.73 19.68
N SER A 234 38.16 11.59 19.19
CA SER A 234 39.36 11.45 20.00
C SER A 234 40.05 12.81 20.07
N LYS A 235 39.96 13.46 21.23
CA LYS A 235 41.02 14.14 22.01
C LYS A 235 40.40 15.04 23.07
#